data_AF-A0A9E5KVX3-F1
#
_entry.id   AF-A0A9E5KVX3-F1
#
_cell.length_a   1.000
_cell.length_b   1.000
_cell.length_c   1.000
_cell.angle_alpha   90.00
_cell.angle_beta   90.00
_cell.angle_gamma   90.00
#
_symmetry.space_group_name_H-M   'P 1'
#
loop_
_entity.id
_entity.type
_entity.pdbx_description
1 polymer ?
#
loop_
_entity_poly.entity_id
_entity_poly.type
_entity_poly.pdbx_seq_one_letter_code
_entity_poly.pdbx_strand_id
1 'polypeptide(L)'
;MVELLKSLLLGIVQGITEWLPISSTGHLLLLDEVLVLSMSDNGKELFMVIIQLASILAVIILYFSTLNPFSLKKEAKEKRKTWIL
;
A
#
# COMPACT_ATOMS: atom_id res chain seq x y z
N MET A 1 1.17 -1.01 -23.36
CA MET A 1 1.71 0.29 -22.91
C MET A 1 0.65 1.11 -22.18
N VAL A 2 -0.53 1.35 -22.76
CA VAL A 2 -1.61 2.12 -22.11
C VAL A 2 -2.08 1.50 -20.79
N GLU A 3 -2.23 0.17 -20.73
CA GLU A 3 -2.61 -0.51 -19.49
C GLU A 3 -1.58 -0.37 -18.37
N LEU A 4 -0.29 -0.32 -18.72
CA LEU A 4 0.78 -0.11 -17.76
C LEU A 4 0.75 1.31 -17.19
N LEU A 5 0.35 2.30 -18.00
CA LEU A 5 0.12 3.66 -17.53
C LEU A 5 -1.11 3.74 -16.62
N LYS A 6 -2.21 3.04 -16.96
CA LYS A 6 -3.41 2.95 -16.10
C LYS A 6 -3.09 2.30 -14.76
N SER A 7 -2.38 1.18 -14.75
CA SER A 7 -2.01 0.48 -13.52
C SER A 7 -1.03 1.30 -12.67
N LEU A 8 -0.11 2.04 -13.30
CA LEU A 8 0.77 2.98 -12.60
C LEU A 8 -0.04 4.11 -11.94
N LEU A 9 -1.01 4.71 -12.64
CA LEU A 9 -1.88 5.75 -12.09
C LEU A 9 -2.70 5.23 -10.90
N LEU A 10 -3.31 4.06 -11.03
CA LEU A 10 -4.04 3.42 -9.92
C LEU A 10 -3.13 3.13 -8.73
N GLY A 11 -1.91 2.67 -8.97
CA GLY A 11 -0.90 2.46 -7.91
C GLY A 11 -0.52 3.75 -7.19
N ILE A 12 -0.34 4.85 -7.92
CA ILE A 12 -0.05 6.17 -7.33
C ILE A 12 -1.24 6.66 -6.50
N VAL A 13 -2.46 6.57 -7.03
CA VAL A 13 -3.67 7.00 -6.32
C VAL A 13 -3.86 6.18 -5.05
N GLN A 14 -3.75 4.86 -5.12
CA GLN A 14 -3.79 4.01 -3.92
C GLN A 14 -2.72 4.41 -2.91
N GLY A 15 -1.47 4.51 -3.37
CA GLY A 15 -0.33 4.83 -2.52
C GLY A 15 -0.45 6.18 -1.82
N ILE A 16 -1.17 7.16 -2.39
CA ILE A 16 -1.46 8.45 -1.75
C ILE A 16 -2.68 8.34 -0.85
N THR A 17 -3.80 7.85 -1.39
CA THR A 17 -5.10 7.87 -0.72
C THR A 17 -5.19 6.90 0.47
N GLU A 18 -4.37 5.86 0.53
CA GLU A 18 -4.33 4.93 1.68
C GLU A 18 -3.88 5.62 2.98
N TRP A 19 -3.07 6.67 2.88
CA TRP A 19 -2.57 7.42 4.05
C TRP A 19 -3.39 8.66 4.36
N LEU A 20 -4.30 9.06 3.46
CA LEU A 20 -5.21 10.17 3.69
C LEU A 20 -6.57 9.62 4.17
N PRO A 21 -7.25 10.27 5.14
CA PRO A 21 -8.55 9.84 5.64
C PRO A 21 -9.68 10.21 4.65
N ILE A 22 -9.59 9.74 3.40
CA ILE A 22 -10.46 10.10 2.27
C ILE A 22 -11.05 8.88 1.52
N SER A 23 -10.89 7.67 2.08
CA SER A 23 -11.31 6.39 1.48
C SER A 23 -10.60 6.04 0.16
N SER A 24 -9.57 5.20 0.25
CA SER A 24 -8.80 4.71 -0.89
C SER A 24 -9.61 3.79 -1.82
N THR A 25 -10.45 2.92 -1.26
CA THR A 25 -11.31 2.01 -2.04
C THR A 25 -12.28 2.75 -2.95
N GLY A 26 -12.88 3.85 -2.49
CA GLY A 26 -13.80 4.66 -3.29
C GLY A 26 -13.11 5.30 -4.49
N HIS A 27 -11.89 5.83 -4.29
CA HIS A 27 -11.11 6.42 -5.38
C HIS A 27 -10.70 5.37 -6.42
N LEU A 28 -10.32 4.17 -6.00
CA LEU A 28 -9.99 3.08 -6.92
C LEU A 28 -11.17 2.60 -7.75
N LEU A 29 -12.36 2.47 -7.14
CA LEU A 29 -13.57 2.06 -7.85
C LEU A 29 -13.97 3.09 -8.92
N LEU A 30 -13.98 4.38 -8.55
CA LEU A 30 -14.28 5.48 -9.47
C LEU A 30 -13.24 5.57 -10.60
N LEU A 31 -11.95 5.40 -10.28
CA LEU A 31 -10.92 5.40 -11.31
C LEU A 31 -11.03 4.18 -12.23
N ASP A 32 -11.41 3.00 -11.74
CA ASP A 32 -11.62 1.83 -12.61
C ASP A 32 -12.80 2.02 -13.58
N GLU A 33 -13.88 2.68 -13.13
CA GLU A 33 -15.01 3.04 -14.01
C GLU A 33 -14.59 4.03 -15.13
N VAL A 34 -13.73 4.99 -14.81
CA VAL A 34 -13.23 5.99 -15.78
C VAL A 34 -12.12 5.44 -16.67
N LEU A 35 -11.20 4.67 -16.08
CA LEU A 35 -10.01 4.10 -16.72
C LEU A 35 -10.20 2.60 -16.92
N VAL A 36 -11.33 2.18 -17.50
CA VAL A 36 -11.73 0.79 -17.73
C VAL A 36 -10.51 -0.09 -18.03
N LEU A 37 -10.10 -0.89 -17.05
CA LEU A 37 -9.05 -1.88 -17.21
C LEU A 37 -9.63 -3.09 -17.95
N SER A 38 -8.92 -3.60 -18.96
CA SER A 38 -9.32 -4.79 -19.73
C SER A 38 -9.02 -6.09 -18.96
N MET A 39 -9.48 -6.17 -17.72
CA MET A 39 -9.28 -7.31 -16.81
C MET A 39 -10.63 -7.92 -16.44
N SER A 40 -10.63 -9.22 -16.11
CA SER A 40 -11.81 -9.85 -15.51
C SER A 40 -12.08 -9.26 -14.12
N ASP A 41 -13.32 -9.37 -13.65
CA ASP A 41 -13.73 -8.84 -12.34
C ASP A 41 -12.84 -9.39 -11.21
N ASN A 42 -12.58 -10.71 -11.20
CA ASN A 42 -11.65 -11.34 -10.27
C ASN A 42 -10.22 -10.80 -10.37
N GLY A 43 -9.78 -10.45 -11.59
CA GLY A 43 -8.45 -9.87 -11.82
C GLY A 43 -8.34 -8.46 -11.24
N LYS A 44 -9.41 -7.67 -11.31
CA LYS A 44 -9.47 -6.32 -10.74
C LYS A 44 -9.46 -6.35 -9.22
N GLU A 45 -10.27 -7.21 -8.60
CA GLU A 45 -10.28 -7.37 -7.14
C GLU A 45 -8.90 -7.78 -6.62
N LEU A 46 -8.27 -8.75 -7.28
CA LEU A 46 -6.95 -9.23 -6.90
C LEU A 46 -5.87 -8.15 -7.10
N PHE A 47 -5.99 -7.34 -8.16
CA PHE A 47 -5.13 -6.18 -8.37
C PHE A 47 -5.27 -5.14 -7.25
N MET A 48 -6.50 -4.78 -6.86
CA MET A 48 -6.77 -3.82 -5.77
C MET A 48 -6.15 -4.28 -4.45
N VAL A 49 -6.28 -5.57 -4.12
CA VAL A 49 -5.65 -6.15 -2.91
C VAL A 49 -4.13 -6.09 -3.01
N ILE A 50 -3.53 -6.39 -4.17
CA ILE A 50 -2.06 -6.33 -4.35
C ILE A 50 -1.52 -4.91 -4.14
N ILE A 51 -2.15 -3.89 -4.73
CA ILE A 51 -1.68 -2.50 -4.59
C ILE A 51 -1.86 -1.96 -3.17
N GLN A 52 -2.87 -2.45 -2.43
CA GLN A 52 -3.02 -2.15 -1.01
C GLN A 52 -1.92 -2.82 -0.18
N LEU A 53 -1.61 -4.10 -0.45
CA LEU A 53 -0.48 -4.79 0.18
C LEU A 53 0.86 -4.09 -0.09
N ALA A 54 1.07 -3.59 -1.31
CA ALA A 54 2.25 -2.81 -1.66
C ALA A 54 2.35 -1.52 -0.83
N SER A 55 1.21 -0.87 -0.53
CA SER A 55 1.15 0.31 0.34
C SER A 55 1.57 -0.05 1.76
N ILE A 56 1.01 -1.12 2.34
CA ILE A 56 1.40 -1.61 3.67
C ILE A 56 2.89 -1.95 3.72
N LEU A 57 3.40 -2.63 2.67
CA LEU A 57 4.81 -2.99 2.56
C LEU A 57 5.72 -1.74 2.53
N ALA A 58 5.31 -0.66 1.88
CA ALA A 58 6.07 0.59 1.87
C ALA A 58 6.27 1.14 3.29
N VAL A 59 5.24 1.07 4.15
CA VAL A 59 5.36 1.48 5.56
C VAL A 59 6.17 0.50 6.38
N ILE A 60 6.04 -0.80 6.15
CA ILE A 60 6.90 -1.80 6.80
C ILE A 60 8.37 -1.52 6.48
N ILE A 61 8.70 -1.19 5.23
CA ILE A 61 10.07 -0.87 4.82
C ILE A 61 10.54 0.45 5.45
N LEU A 62 9.71 1.51 5.39
CA LEU A 62 10.05 2.83 5.93
C LEU A 62 10.30 2.77 7.44
N TYR A 63 9.48 2.02 8.16
CA TYR A 63 9.60 1.82 9.61
C TYR A 63 10.26 0.49 9.96
N PHE A 64 10.97 -0.18 9.05
CA PHE A 64 11.53 -1.51 9.30
C PHE A 64 12.47 -1.49 10.51
N SER A 65 13.30 -0.44 10.59
CA SER A 65 14.18 -0.22 11.73
C SER A 65 13.39 -0.03 13.02
N THR A 66 12.26 0.67 13.02
CA THR A 66 11.45 0.97 14.21
C THR A 66 10.60 -0.23 14.63
N LEU A 67 9.97 -0.92 13.69
CA LEU A 67 9.07 -2.05 13.93
C LEU A 67 9.79 -3.37 14.22
N ASN A 68 11.03 -3.55 13.73
CA ASN A 68 11.76 -4.81 13.93
C ASN A 68 12.29 -4.94 15.38
N PRO A 69 11.76 -5.86 16.20
CA PRO A 69 12.21 -6.04 17.58
C PRO A 69 13.53 -6.82 17.67
N PHE A 70 13.91 -7.52 16.60
CA PHE A 70 15.12 -8.35 16.52
C PHE A 70 16.33 -7.61 15.94
N SER A 71 16.22 -6.31 15.66
CA SER A 71 17.35 -5.52 15.18
C SER A 71 18.49 -5.54 16.21
N LEU A 72 19.64 -6.10 15.80
CA LEU A 72 20.86 -6.17 16.60
C LEU A 72 21.48 -4.79 16.86
N LYS A 73 21.09 -3.79 16.07
CA LYS A 73 21.58 -2.41 16.17
C LYS A 73 20.83 -1.56 17.19
N LYS A 74 19.74 -2.07 17.79
CA LYS A 74 18.93 -1.33 18.76
C LYS A 74 19.46 -1.46 20.18
N GLU A 75 19.53 -0.34 20.89
CA GLU A 75 19.76 -0.34 22.33
C GLU A 75 18.59 -0.98 23.09
N ALA A 76 18.84 -1.45 24.32
CA ALA A 76 17.83 -2.12 25.15
C ALA A 76 16.57 -1.26 25.40
N LYS A 77 16.72 0.08 25.42
CA LYS A 77 15.61 1.03 25.59
C LYS A 77 14.73 1.12 24.35
N GLU A 78 15.33 1.08 23.15
CA GLU A 78 14.61 1.09 21.87
C GLU A 78 13.88 -0.24 21.62
N LYS A 79 14.48 -1.37 22.04
CA LYS A 79 13.80 -2.67 22.02
C LYS A 79 12.54 -2.63 22.87
N ARG A 80 12.62 -2.17 24.13
CA ARG A 80 11.44 -2.03 25.01
C ARG A 80 10.34 -1.15 24.41
N LYS A 81 10.69 -0.02 23.79
CA LYS A 81 9.71 0.83 23.08
C LYS A 81 9.03 0.12 21.92
N THR A 82 9.76 -0.74 21.19
CA THR A 82 9.21 -1.52 20.07
C THR A 82 8.16 -2.52 20.55
N TRP A 83 8.32 -3.10 21.76
CA TRP A 83 7.36 -4.05 22.34
C TRP A 83 6.11 -3.42 22.95
N ILE A 84 6.12 -2.10 23.17
CA ILE A 84 5.02 -1.34 23.78
C ILE A 84 4.22 -0.56 22.70
N LEU A 85 4.74 -0.49 21.48
CA LEU A 85 4.07 0.11 20.32
C LEU A 85 2.87 -0.74 19.88
#